data_AF-N9XUS9-F1
#
_entry.id   AF-N9XUS9-F1
#
_cell.length_a   1.000
_cell.length_b   1.000
_cell.length_c   1.000
_cell.angle_alpha   90.00
_cell.angle_beta   90.00
_cell.angle_gamma   90.00
#
_symmetry.space_group_name_H-M   'P 1'
#
loop_
_entity.id
_entity.type
_entity.pdbx_description
1 polymer ?
#
loop_
_entity_poly.entity_id
_entity_poly.type
_entity_poly.pdbx_seq_one_letter_code
_entity_poly.pdbx_strand_id
1 'polypeptide(L)'
;MRKKIRKICLVVIILALGVIYFNSFEDKKGIKVTKFDNLYNEESIKIFYEHIRDKTKINEKITKLEETYSVKEISNKEDDELDKILKTTDILKNIGDCDDIEETKYLNGYDILTNKSANKRKISKRDSAIIQRDLILALGYESRIGIFKKEKPQFEKNPEYYVVEYWSPEFNKWILIDFEKRGYLKKGDKPLGAIELLEEKGKDYHFYGNYKSKDYKRDIKEYLSSYTIPIDNTVERKESNCFITYIKSNKDIDLLSKGEYLPPTIFTENGFLYEKSPWNEYKKDDKNTYIILMKKALDEDDKNLTKEELDIEKNKFILGSFKNGKVIKKYKLKLDDGEFKDINDSYTEIILKKGLNKIQISENGKDINSTIEINREK
;
A
#
# COMPACT_ATOMS: atom_id res chain seq x y z
N MET A 1 27.24 42.06 32.35
CA MET A 1 26.07 41.15 32.24
C MET A 1 25.31 41.27 30.91
N ARG A 2 24.80 42.46 30.54
CA ARG A 2 23.98 42.67 29.30
C ARG A 2 24.61 42.18 27.98
N LYS A 3 25.93 42.33 27.78
CA LYS A 3 26.63 41.84 26.57
C LYS A 3 26.70 40.31 26.48
N LYS A 4 26.82 39.60 27.62
CA LYS A 4 26.83 38.12 27.66
C LYS A 4 25.43 37.56 27.38
N ILE A 5 24.39 38.17 27.96
CA ILE A 5 22.98 37.80 27.71
C ILE A 5 22.60 38.01 26.23
N ARG A 6 23.00 39.15 25.61
CA ARG A 6 22.80 39.38 24.17
C ARG A 6 23.46 38.33 23.29
N LYS A 7 24.69 37.91 23.61
CA LYS A 7 25.39 36.85 22.87
C LYS A 7 24.67 35.50 22.99
N ILE A 8 24.18 35.16 24.18
CA ILE A 8 23.42 33.91 24.40
C ILE A 8 22.11 33.92 23.61
N CYS A 9 21.34 35.02 23.65
CA CYS A 9 20.11 35.13 22.84
C CYS A 9 20.38 35.01 21.34
N LEU A 10 21.48 35.57 20.85
CA LEU A 10 21.83 35.50 19.42
C LEU A 10 22.19 34.07 19.00
N VAL A 11 22.89 33.32 19.85
CA VAL A 11 23.19 31.89 19.61
C VAL A 11 21.92 31.05 19.60
N VAL A 12 20.99 31.28 20.53
CA VAL A 12 19.69 30.59 20.55
C VAL A 12 18.87 30.90 19.30
N ILE A 13 18.87 32.15 18.83
CA ILE A 13 18.18 32.55 17.59
C ILE A 13 18.84 31.88 16.37
N ILE A 14 20.17 31.85 16.29
CA ILE A 14 20.87 31.17 15.18
C ILE A 14 20.60 29.67 15.19
N LEU A 15 20.57 29.03 16.36
CA LEU A 15 20.20 27.62 16.48
C LEU A 15 18.73 27.38 16.11
N ALA A 16 17.82 28.25 16.54
CA ALA A 16 16.40 28.16 16.17
C ALA A 16 16.20 28.36 14.66
N LEU A 17 16.85 29.36 14.05
CA LEU A 17 16.84 29.58 12.61
C LEU A 17 17.51 28.44 11.85
N GLY A 18 18.58 27.85 12.40
CA GLY A 18 19.25 26.68 11.85
C GLY A 18 18.36 25.44 11.85
N VAL A 19 17.63 25.19 12.94
CA VAL A 19 16.63 24.11 13.03
C VAL A 19 15.45 24.36 12.09
N ILE A 20 14.93 25.59 12.02
CA ILE A 20 13.86 25.96 11.07
C ILE A 20 14.35 25.78 9.63
N TYR A 21 15.57 26.22 9.32
CA TYR A 21 16.15 26.10 7.99
C TYR A 21 16.41 24.65 7.60
N PHE A 22 16.98 23.83 8.48
CA PHE A 22 17.21 22.40 8.25
C PHE A 22 15.89 21.64 8.06
N ASN A 23 14.90 21.85 8.94
CA ASN A 23 13.57 21.25 8.79
C ASN A 23 12.87 21.71 7.49
N SER A 24 13.14 22.93 7.02
CA SER A 24 12.58 23.46 5.77
C SER A 24 13.34 23.02 4.51
N PHE A 25 14.55 22.47 4.64
CA PHE A 25 15.39 22.03 3.50
C PHE A 25 15.42 20.51 3.32
N GLU A 26 15.20 19.73 4.38
CA GLU A 26 14.99 18.28 4.25
C GLU A 26 13.67 17.95 3.53
N ASP A 27 12.64 18.80 3.69
CA ASP A 27 11.34 18.69 3.01
C ASP A 27 11.35 18.99 1.48
N LYS A 28 12.52 19.19 0.85
CA LYS A 28 12.65 19.76 -0.52
C LYS A 28 13.45 18.94 -1.54
N LYS A 29 13.55 17.62 -1.35
CA LYS A 29 14.19 16.73 -2.33
C LYS A 29 13.30 15.53 -2.58
N GLY A 30 12.32 15.69 -3.46
CA GLY A 30 11.39 14.63 -3.79
C GLY A 30 10.42 15.00 -4.91
N ILE A 31 9.32 14.26 -4.95
CA ILE A 31 8.23 14.46 -5.90
C ILE A 31 6.99 14.83 -5.11
N LYS A 32 6.37 15.94 -5.52
CA LYS A 32 5.19 16.48 -4.84
C LYS A 32 4.01 16.51 -5.78
N VAL A 33 2.93 15.85 -5.37
CA VAL A 33 1.62 16.04 -6.01
C VAL A 33 1.06 17.38 -5.56
N THR A 34 0.82 18.27 -6.52
CA THR A 34 0.30 19.63 -6.27
C THR A 34 -1.18 19.75 -6.58
N LYS A 35 -1.69 18.89 -7.46
CA LYS A 35 -3.12 18.74 -7.78
C LYS A 35 -3.42 17.30 -8.17
N PHE A 36 -4.56 16.77 -7.73
CA PHE A 36 -4.98 15.40 -8.00
C PHE A 36 -6.49 15.30 -8.24
N ASP A 37 -6.93 15.73 -9.44
CA ASP A 37 -8.30 15.54 -9.90
C ASP A 37 -8.39 14.16 -10.58
N ASN A 38 -8.10 13.11 -9.81
CA ASN A 38 -8.01 11.72 -10.29
C ASN A 38 -8.39 10.70 -9.18
N LEU A 39 -9.14 11.14 -8.16
CA LEU A 39 -9.60 10.26 -7.09
C LEU A 39 -10.69 9.31 -7.59
N TYR A 40 -10.45 8.02 -7.46
CA TYR A 40 -11.40 6.97 -7.81
C TYR A 40 -12.40 6.78 -6.67
N ASN A 41 -13.52 7.49 -6.69
CA ASN A 41 -14.59 7.36 -5.69
C ASN A 41 -15.81 6.59 -6.22
N GLU A 42 -15.57 5.68 -7.16
CA GLU A 42 -16.59 4.85 -7.80
C GLU A 42 -16.54 3.41 -7.26
N GLU A 43 -17.29 2.48 -7.87
CA GLU A 43 -17.54 1.13 -7.32
C GLU A 43 -17.23 -0.02 -8.29
N SER A 44 -16.79 0.27 -9.50
CA SER A 44 -16.64 -0.70 -10.59
C SER A 44 -15.36 -1.52 -10.51
N ILE A 45 -14.37 -1.12 -9.71
CA ILE A 45 -13.16 -1.92 -9.48
C ILE A 45 -13.53 -3.26 -8.83
N LYS A 46 -13.10 -4.34 -9.48
CA LYS A 46 -13.09 -5.71 -8.95
C LYS A 46 -11.79 -5.92 -8.19
N ILE A 47 -11.89 -6.39 -6.95
CA ILE A 47 -10.76 -6.86 -6.16
C ILE A 47 -10.74 -8.39 -6.25
N PHE A 48 -9.60 -8.96 -6.61
CA PHE A 48 -9.43 -10.40 -6.80
C PHE A 48 -8.89 -11.04 -5.52
N TYR A 49 -9.41 -12.23 -5.20
CA TYR A 49 -9.06 -13.01 -4.02
C TYR A 49 -8.83 -14.46 -4.41
N GLU A 50 -8.10 -15.19 -3.57
CA GLU A 50 -7.75 -16.59 -3.81
C GLU A 50 -9.00 -17.49 -3.78
N HIS A 51 -9.01 -18.59 -4.53
CA HIS A 51 -10.17 -19.48 -4.56
C HIS A 51 -10.11 -20.55 -3.46
N ILE A 52 -10.26 -20.16 -2.19
CA ILE A 52 -10.10 -21.12 -1.07
C ILE A 52 -11.33 -22.00 -0.82
N ARG A 53 -12.52 -21.58 -1.28
CA ARG A 53 -13.79 -22.33 -1.10
C ARG A 53 -13.99 -23.41 -2.14
N ASP A 54 -13.47 -23.21 -3.35
CA ASP A 54 -13.50 -24.20 -4.40
C ASP A 54 -12.28 -25.12 -4.25
N LYS A 55 -12.48 -26.26 -3.60
CA LYS A 55 -11.40 -27.23 -3.33
C LYS A 55 -10.66 -27.69 -4.60
N THR A 56 -11.25 -27.56 -5.78
CA THR A 56 -10.61 -27.94 -7.05
C THR A 56 -9.66 -26.88 -7.59
N LYS A 57 -9.68 -25.68 -7.02
CA LYS A 57 -8.91 -24.50 -7.45
C LYS A 57 -7.98 -23.95 -6.37
N ILE A 58 -7.86 -24.62 -5.22
CA ILE A 58 -6.93 -24.21 -4.17
C ILE A 58 -5.51 -24.27 -4.72
N ASN A 59 -4.78 -23.16 -4.58
CA ASN A 59 -3.39 -23.08 -4.98
C ASN A 59 -2.53 -24.13 -4.22
N GLU A 60 -1.72 -24.89 -4.97
CA GLU A 60 -0.86 -25.95 -4.43
C GLU A 60 0.11 -25.44 -3.34
N LYS A 61 0.58 -24.19 -3.43
CA LYS A 61 1.46 -23.57 -2.43
C LYS A 61 0.77 -23.42 -1.08
N ILE A 62 -0.53 -23.12 -1.08
CA ILE A 62 -1.35 -23.04 0.13
C ILE A 62 -1.53 -24.44 0.75
N THR A 63 -1.80 -25.45 -0.07
CA THR A 63 -1.89 -26.85 0.38
C THR A 63 -0.57 -27.32 1.01
N LYS A 64 0.56 -27.00 0.38
CA LYS A 64 1.89 -27.33 0.91
C LYS A 64 2.21 -26.62 2.22
N LEU A 65 1.81 -25.35 2.36
CA LEU A 65 1.95 -24.63 3.64
C LEU A 65 1.12 -25.27 4.73
N GLU A 66 -0.13 -25.64 4.42
CA GLU A 66 -0.98 -26.36 5.36
C GLU A 66 -0.31 -27.65 5.84
N GLU A 67 0.10 -28.52 4.92
CA GLU A 67 0.71 -29.80 5.25
C GLU A 67 2.02 -29.65 6.03
N THR A 68 2.84 -28.65 5.69
CA THR A 68 4.15 -28.43 6.33
C THR A 68 4.03 -27.93 7.76
N TYR A 69 3.01 -27.11 8.06
CA TYR A 69 2.89 -26.41 9.34
C TYR A 69 1.66 -26.84 10.16
N SER A 70 0.88 -27.81 9.69
CA SER A 70 -0.32 -28.33 10.34
C SER A 70 -1.27 -27.21 10.78
N VAL A 71 -1.49 -26.22 9.92
CA VAL A 71 -2.20 -24.97 10.25
C VAL A 71 -3.61 -25.26 10.74
N LYS A 72 -4.38 -26.12 10.06
CA LYS A 72 -5.74 -26.46 10.51
C LYS A 72 -5.73 -27.26 11.79
N GLU A 73 -4.82 -28.22 11.94
CA GLU A 73 -4.74 -29.06 13.14
C GLU A 73 -4.43 -28.22 14.39
N ILE A 74 -3.51 -27.27 14.28
CA ILE A 74 -3.11 -26.40 15.39
C ILE A 74 -4.23 -25.39 15.70
N SER A 75 -4.79 -24.75 14.68
CA SER A 75 -5.72 -23.65 14.86
C SER A 75 -7.10 -24.12 15.30
N ASN A 76 -7.61 -25.25 14.78
CA ASN A 76 -8.94 -25.77 15.11
C ASN A 76 -9.05 -26.40 16.50
N LYS A 77 -7.99 -26.32 17.32
CA LYS A 77 -8.05 -26.63 18.76
C LYS A 77 -8.75 -25.52 19.56
N GLU A 78 -8.82 -24.32 19.01
CA GLU A 78 -9.61 -23.22 19.55
C GLU A 78 -11.05 -23.29 19.03
N ASP A 79 -12.01 -22.82 19.81
CA ASP A 79 -13.43 -22.82 19.43
C ASP A 79 -13.81 -21.55 18.65
N ASP A 80 -13.38 -20.39 19.14
CA ASP A 80 -13.69 -19.06 18.61
C ASP A 80 -12.98 -18.76 17.29
N GLU A 81 -13.66 -18.05 16.37
CA GLU A 81 -13.12 -17.72 15.05
C GLU A 81 -11.86 -16.86 15.13
N LEU A 82 -11.85 -15.83 15.98
CA LEU A 82 -10.71 -14.92 16.13
C LEU A 82 -9.53 -15.63 16.80
N ASP A 83 -9.79 -16.50 17.77
CA ASP A 83 -8.73 -17.27 18.42
C ASP A 83 -8.07 -18.27 17.45
N LYS A 84 -8.85 -18.92 16.58
CA LYS A 84 -8.31 -19.74 15.46
C LYS A 84 -7.40 -18.91 14.56
N ILE A 85 -7.83 -17.70 14.18
CA ILE A 85 -7.03 -16.81 13.34
C ILE A 85 -5.76 -16.38 14.08
N LEU A 86 -5.83 -16.04 15.36
CA LEU A 86 -4.66 -15.66 16.15
C LEU A 86 -3.62 -16.78 16.26
N LYS A 87 -4.02 -18.06 16.26
CA LYS A 87 -3.05 -19.18 16.21
C LYS A 87 -2.17 -19.16 14.98
N THR A 88 -2.63 -18.65 13.85
CA THR A 88 -1.78 -18.51 12.66
C THR A 88 -0.61 -17.54 12.90
N THR A 89 -0.79 -16.52 13.77
CA THR A 89 0.30 -15.62 14.17
C THR A 89 1.32 -16.30 15.08
N ASP A 90 0.89 -17.29 15.88
CA ASP A 90 1.77 -18.12 16.70
C ASP A 90 2.60 -19.08 15.83
N ILE A 91 1.98 -19.66 14.81
CA ILE A 91 2.66 -20.47 13.80
C ILE A 91 3.73 -19.62 13.09
N LEU A 92 3.38 -18.42 12.61
CA LEU A 92 4.33 -17.50 12.01
C LEU A 92 5.52 -17.21 12.94
N LYS A 93 5.23 -16.92 14.22
CA LYS A 93 6.27 -16.66 15.22
C LYS A 93 7.21 -17.85 15.43
N ASN A 94 6.71 -19.09 15.31
CA ASN A 94 7.53 -20.30 15.38
C ASN A 94 8.38 -20.49 14.11
N ILE A 95 7.89 -20.01 12.96
CA ILE A 95 8.62 -20.03 11.68
C ILE A 95 9.79 -19.02 11.69
N GLY A 96 9.58 -17.83 12.26
CA GLY A 96 10.59 -16.78 12.32
C GLY A 96 10.17 -15.49 13.01
N ASP A 97 11.17 -14.64 13.27
CA ASP A 97 11.05 -13.30 13.81
C ASP A 97 10.92 -12.28 12.68
N CYS A 98 9.87 -11.46 12.75
CA CYS A 98 9.70 -10.29 11.88
C CYS A 98 10.78 -9.24 12.21
N ASP A 99 11.54 -8.80 11.23
CA ASP A 99 12.68 -7.87 11.39
C ASP A 99 12.79 -6.89 10.20
N ASP A 100 13.56 -5.82 10.40
CA ASP A 100 13.88 -4.81 9.38
C ASP A 100 15.05 -5.29 8.51
N ILE A 101 14.76 -6.26 7.64
CA ILE A 101 15.70 -6.86 6.69
C ILE A 101 15.18 -6.75 5.26
N GLU A 102 16.06 -7.04 4.28
CA GLU A 102 15.71 -7.02 2.86
C GLU A 102 14.59 -8.02 2.53
N GLU A 103 13.67 -7.59 1.68
CA GLU A 103 12.52 -8.36 1.23
C GLU A 103 12.91 -9.34 0.11
N THR A 104 12.30 -10.52 0.09
CA THR A 104 12.47 -11.42 -1.04
C THR A 104 11.67 -10.98 -2.26
N LYS A 105 11.97 -11.52 -3.44
CA LYS A 105 11.16 -11.26 -4.65
C LYS A 105 9.85 -12.08 -4.74
N TYR A 106 9.62 -13.01 -3.82
CA TYR A 106 8.54 -13.99 -3.92
C TYR A 106 7.20 -13.38 -3.48
N LEU A 107 6.09 -13.91 -4.02
CA LEU A 107 4.73 -13.40 -3.78
C LEU A 107 3.89 -14.28 -2.86
N ASN A 108 4.40 -15.47 -2.52
CA ASN A 108 3.74 -16.47 -1.69
C ASN A 108 4.66 -16.99 -0.58
N GLY A 109 4.06 -17.39 0.53
CA GLY A 109 4.73 -17.81 1.76
C GLY A 109 5.55 -19.09 1.57
N TYR A 110 5.09 -20.03 0.76
CA TYR A 110 5.83 -21.28 0.51
C TYR A 110 7.18 -21.02 -0.15
N ASP A 111 7.19 -20.20 -1.21
CA ASP A 111 8.42 -19.89 -1.94
C ASP A 111 9.36 -19.02 -1.11
N ILE A 112 8.83 -18.07 -0.32
CA ILE A 112 9.63 -17.33 0.67
C ILE A 112 10.34 -18.29 1.63
N LEU A 113 9.59 -19.22 2.22
CA LEU A 113 10.11 -20.11 3.26
C LEU A 113 11.08 -21.16 2.74
N THR A 114 10.90 -21.61 1.50
CA THR A 114 11.81 -22.57 0.84
C THR A 114 13.09 -21.92 0.32
N ASN A 115 13.07 -20.62 -0.01
CA ASN A 115 14.21 -19.93 -0.63
C ASN A 115 14.87 -18.87 0.26
N LYS A 116 14.46 -18.71 1.53
CA LYS A 116 15.14 -17.78 2.45
C LYS A 116 16.60 -18.17 2.68
N SER A 117 17.51 -17.20 2.56
CA SER A 117 18.96 -17.37 2.77
C SER A 117 19.30 -17.56 4.26
N ALA A 118 20.55 -17.95 4.56
CA ALA A 118 21.01 -18.64 5.79
C ALA A 118 20.66 -18.06 7.18
N ASN A 119 20.07 -16.86 7.30
CA ASN A 119 19.48 -16.37 8.55
C ASN A 119 18.08 -16.96 8.78
N LYS A 120 18.00 -18.28 9.00
CA LYS A 120 16.75 -19.07 9.02
C LYS A 120 15.62 -18.52 9.91
N ARG A 121 15.91 -17.68 10.90
CA ARG A 121 14.89 -17.10 11.78
C ARG A 121 14.37 -15.73 11.39
N LYS A 122 15.13 -14.86 10.73
CA LYS A 122 14.67 -13.49 10.47
C LYS A 122 13.91 -13.41 9.14
N ILE A 123 12.81 -12.68 9.12
CA ILE A 123 11.93 -12.52 7.96
C ILE A 123 11.58 -11.03 7.85
N SER A 124 11.61 -10.48 6.63
CA SER A 124 11.24 -9.07 6.40
C SER A 124 9.77 -8.84 6.75
N LYS A 125 9.38 -7.59 7.07
CA LYS A 125 7.99 -7.23 7.39
C LYS A 125 7.01 -7.60 6.28
N ARG A 126 7.35 -7.33 5.02
CA ARG A 126 6.54 -7.70 3.86
C ARG A 126 6.42 -9.21 3.71
N ASP A 127 7.53 -9.93 3.81
CA ASP A 127 7.53 -11.39 3.66
C ASP A 127 6.73 -12.06 4.80
N SER A 128 6.82 -11.53 6.03
CA SER A 128 6.00 -11.98 7.16
C SER A 128 4.51 -11.76 6.91
N ALA A 129 4.11 -10.63 6.32
CA ALA A 129 2.73 -10.37 5.96
C ALA A 129 2.21 -11.33 4.87
N ILE A 130 3.07 -11.65 3.88
CA ILE A 130 2.78 -12.65 2.84
C ILE A 130 2.56 -14.04 3.46
N ILE A 131 3.48 -14.49 4.32
CA ILE A 131 3.35 -15.78 4.99
C ILE A 131 2.09 -15.80 5.86
N GLN A 132 1.84 -14.73 6.63
CA GLN A 132 0.67 -14.63 7.48
C GLN A 132 -0.64 -14.76 6.70
N ARG A 133 -0.78 -14.00 5.60
CA ARG A 133 -1.95 -14.12 4.71
C ARG A 133 -2.11 -15.55 4.24
N ASP A 134 -1.03 -16.18 3.78
CA ASP A 134 -1.10 -17.54 3.23
C ASP A 134 -1.40 -18.59 4.30
N LEU A 135 -0.98 -18.39 5.56
CA LEU A 135 -1.40 -19.23 6.69
C LEU A 135 -2.90 -19.09 6.98
N ILE A 136 -3.46 -17.88 6.88
CA ILE A 136 -4.92 -17.67 7.02
C ILE A 136 -5.68 -18.32 5.85
N LEU A 137 -5.17 -18.22 4.62
CA LEU A 137 -5.72 -18.92 3.45
C LEU A 137 -5.67 -20.44 3.65
N ALA A 138 -4.55 -20.97 4.16
CA ALA A 138 -4.38 -22.39 4.50
C ALA A 138 -5.40 -22.86 5.54
N LEU A 139 -5.72 -22.02 6.53
CA LEU A 139 -6.77 -22.29 7.52
C LEU A 139 -8.18 -22.31 6.89
N GLY A 140 -8.37 -21.66 5.74
CA GLY A 140 -9.62 -21.66 4.97
C GLY A 140 -10.41 -20.35 5.01
N TYR A 141 -9.77 -19.24 5.36
CA TYR A 141 -10.38 -17.89 5.35
C TYR A 141 -9.78 -17.00 4.28
N GLU A 142 -10.60 -16.17 3.64
CA GLU A 142 -10.09 -15.21 2.66
C GLU A 142 -9.24 -14.19 3.38
N SER A 143 -8.12 -13.84 2.78
CA SER A 143 -7.16 -12.94 3.41
C SER A 143 -6.49 -12.03 2.39
N ARG A 144 -6.15 -10.82 2.85
CA ARG A 144 -5.42 -9.82 2.08
C ARG A 144 -4.38 -9.12 2.93
N ILE A 145 -3.35 -8.61 2.28
CA ILE A 145 -2.30 -7.82 2.93
C ILE A 145 -2.71 -6.35 2.90
N GLY A 146 -2.58 -5.71 4.06
CA GLY A 146 -2.78 -4.28 4.23
C GLY A 146 -1.48 -3.56 4.55
N ILE A 147 -1.35 -2.33 4.06
CA ILE A 147 -0.18 -1.48 4.33
C ILE A 147 -0.67 -0.13 4.82
N PHE A 148 -0.48 0.13 6.11
CA PHE A 148 -0.60 1.47 6.68
C PHE A 148 0.66 2.28 6.36
N LYS A 149 0.50 3.59 6.13
CA LYS A 149 1.61 4.48 5.79
C LYS A 149 1.64 5.72 6.68
N LYS A 150 2.84 6.14 7.05
CA LYS A 150 3.08 7.44 7.66
C LYS A 150 2.74 8.59 6.72
N GLU A 151 2.55 9.79 7.28
CA GLU A 151 2.47 11.02 6.49
C GLU A 151 3.81 11.26 5.77
N LYS A 152 3.77 11.67 4.49
CA LYS A 152 4.96 11.89 3.64
C LYS A 152 5.97 10.72 3.64
N PRO A 153 5.55 9.49 3.27
CA PRO A 153 6.36 8.27 3.35
C PRO A 153 7.67 8.32 2.55
N GLN A 154 7.79 9.24 1.59
CA GLN A 154 9.02 9.43 0.82
C GLN A 154 10.23 9.90 1.67
N PHE A 155 9.99 10.54 2.82
CA PHE A 155 11.04 11.07 3.71
C PHE A 155 11.24 10.24 4.98
N GLU A 156 10.48 9.17 5.13
CA GLU A 156 10.51 8.31 6.32
C GLU A 156 11.43 7.11 6.10
N LYS A 157 12.15 6.70 7.15
CA LYS A 157 13.02 5.51 7.08
C LYS A 157 12.20 4.22 6.97
N ASN A 158 11.17 4.13 7.79
CA ASN A 158 10.25 2.99 7.89
C ASN A 158 8.82 3.51 7.70
N PRO A 159 8.45 3.91 6.47
CA PRO A 159 7.17 4.57 6.19
C PRO A 159 5.96 3.64 6.32
N GLU A 160 6.18 2.33 6.26
CA GLU A 160 5.13 1.32 6.08
C GLU A 160 4.98 0.44 7.32
N TYR A 161 3.73 0.08 7.59
CA TYR A 161 3.35 -0.87 8.62
C TYR A 161 2.40 -1.90 8.03
N TYR A 162 2.86 -3.15 8.01
CA TYR A 162 2.17 -4.25 7.37
C TYR A 162 1.22 -4.93 8.35
N VAL A 163 0.01 -5.19 7.89
CA VAL A 163 -1.04 -5.94 8.60
C VAL A 163 -1.66 -6.94 7.65
N VAL A 164 -2.48 -7.85 8.18
CA VAL A 164 -3.28 -8.76 7.36
C VAL A 164 -4.73 -8.60 7.77
N GLU A 165 -5.63 -8.55 6.79
CA GLU A 165 -7.06 -8.65 7.05
C GLU A 165 -7.56 -10.03 6.62
N TYR A 166 -8.56 -10.54 7.32
CA TYR A 166 -9.31 -11.72 6.88
C TYR A 166 -10.79 -11.41 6.80
N TRP A 167 -11.50 -12.06 5.88
CA TRP A 167 -12.95 -11.95 5.80
C TRP A 167 -13.57 -12.87 6.84
N SER A 168 -14.24 -12.28 7.82
CA SER A 168 -15.00 -13.03 8.83
C SER A 168 -16.41 -13.33 8.32
N PRO A 169 -16.79 -14.61 8.17
CA PRO A 169 -18.18 -14.99 7.97
C PRO A 169 -19.07 -14.63 9.17
N GLU A 170 -18.56 -14.72 10.40
CA GLU A 170 -19.33 -14.41 11.63
C GLU A 170 -19.76 -12.93 11.67
N PHE A 171 -18.82 -12.02 11.41
CA PHE A 171 -19.08 -10.58 11.46
C PHE A 171 -19.47 -9.98 10.10
N ASN A 172 -19.39 -10.77 9.02
CA ASN A 172 -19.65 -10.36 7.63
C ASN A 172 -18.86 -9.11 7.21
N LYS A 173 -17.57 -9.08 7.55
CA LYS A 173 -16.65 -7.96 7.29
C LYS A 173 -15.20 -8.40 7.27
N TRP A 174 -14.33 -7.53 6.75
CA TRP A 174 -12.89 -7.64 6.94
C TRP A 174 -12.50 -7.28 8.38
N ILE A 175 -11.67 -8.10 8.99
CA ILE A 175 -11.11 -7.88 10.32
C ILE A 175 -9.60 -7.81 10.23
N LEU A 176 -9.02 -6.79 10.86
CA LEU A 176 -7.60 -6.56 10.91
C LEU A 176 -6.93 -7.43 11.98
N ILE A 177 -5.87 -8.12 11.56
CA ILE A 177 -4.94 -8.86 12.40
C ILE A 177 -3.56 -8.19 12.29
N ASP A 178 -3.06 -7.78 13.44
CA ASP A 178 -1.68 -7.35 13.60
C ASP A 178 -0.83 -8.56 13.96
N PHE A 179 -0.17 -9.15 12.97
CA PHE A 179 0.64 -10.35 13.15
C PHE A 179 1.94 -10.10 13.89
N GLU A 180 2.48 -8.87 13.85
CA GLU A 180 3.70 -8.52 14.59
C GLU A 180 3.40 -8.43 16.09
N LYS A 181 2.24 -7.83 16.43
CA LYS A 181 1.79 -7.67 17.82
C LYS A 181 0.91 -8.84 18.30
N ARG A 182 0.65 -9.81 17.41
CA ARG A 182 -0.13 -11.04 17.65
C ARG A 182 -1.48 -10.71 18.28
N GLY A 183 -2.26 -9.88 17.59
CA GLY A 183 -3.52 -9.40 18.12
C GLY A 183 -4.41 -8.74 17.09
N TYR A 184 -5.55 -8.26 17.57
CA TYR A 184 -6.57 -7.58 16.79
C TYR A 184 -7.21 -6.47 17.62
N LEU A 185 -8.11 -5.69 17.01
CA LEU A 185 -8.77 -4.57 17.69
C LEU A 185 -10.27 -4.78 17.78
N LYS A 186 -10.89 -4.32 18.88
CA LYS A 186 -12.35 -4.18 18.99
C LYS A 186 -12.74 -2.77 19.38
N LYS A 187 -13.95 -2.37 19.01
CA LYS A 187 -14.69 -1.23 19.58
C LYS A 187 -15.96 -1.78 20.24
N GLY A 188 -16.02 -1.71 21.56
CA GLY A 188 -16.95 -2.56 22.32
C GLY A 188 -16.65 -4.03 22.01
N ASP A 189 -17.68 -4.79 21.64
CA ASP A 189 -17.56 -6.21 21.29
C ASP A 189 -17.28 -6.48 19.80
N LYS A 190 -17.25 -5.44 18.96
CA LYS A 190 -17.10 -5.60 17.51
C LYS A 190 -15.63 -5.50 17.10
N PRO A 191 -15.07 -6.51 16.42
CA PRO A 191 -13.73 -6.42 15.85
C PRO A 191 -13.68 -5.34 14.76
N LEU A 192 -12.50 -4.76 14.54
CA LEU A 192 -12.28 -3.69 13.56
C LEU A 192 -11.50 -4.17 12.34
N GLY A 193 -11.86 -3.64 11.17
CA GLY A 193 -11.06 -3.66 9.94
C GLY A 193 -10.12 -2.46 9.87
N ALA A 194 -9.30 -2.42 8.82
CA ALA A 194 -8.25 -1.41 8.68
C ALA A 194 -8.80 0.01 8.44
N ILE A 195 -9.81 0.15 7.58
CA ILE A 195 -10.43 1.45 7.29
C ILE A 195 -11.12 2.00 8.54
N GLU A 196 -11.84 1.16 9.29
CA GLU A 196 -12.45 1.57 10.56
C GLU A 196 -11.37 2.04 11.55
N LEU A 197 -10.25 1.32 11.71
CA LEU A 197 -9.15 1.77 12.56
C LEU A 197 -8.59 3.13 12.10
N LEU A 198 -8.40 3.30 10.80
CA LEU A 198 -7.87 4.52 10.22
C LEU A 198 -8.84 5.70 10.43
N GLU A 199 -10.15 5.53 10.22
CA GLU A 199 -11.19 6.53 10.49
C GLU A 199 -11.40 6.79 11.99
N GLU A 200 -11.07 5.82 12.83
CA GLU A 200 -11.14 5.90 14.29
C GLU A 200 -9.85 6.42 14.95
N LYS A 201 -8.90 7.01 14.19
CA LYS A 201 -7.62 7.56 14.67
C LYS A 201 -7.80 8.33 16.00
N GLY A 202 -7.41 7.71 17.12
CA GLY A 202 -7.47 8.31 18.46
C GLY A 202 -8.79 8.15 19.25
N LYS A 203 -9.71 7.28 18.81
CA LYS A 203 -10.98 7.00 19.50
C LYS A 203 -10.91 5.75 20.40
N ASP A 204 -12.06 5.39 20.99
CA ASP A 204 -12.22 4.35 22.00
C ASP A 204 -12.30 2.93 21.40
N TYR A 205 -11.15 2.41 20.95
CA TYR A 205 -10.98 0.98 20.63
C TYR A 205 -10.04 0.30 21.64
N HIS A 206 -10.05 -1.02 21.72
CA HIS A 206 -9.12 -1.78 22.54
C HIS A 206 -8.34 -2.77 21.68
N PHE A 207 -7.06 -2.95 21.98
CA PHE A 207 -6.21 -3.94 21.31
C PHE A 207 -6.14 -5.18 22.19
N TYR A 208 -6.44 -6.34 21.61
CA TYR A 208 -6.41 -7.64 22.25
C TYR A 208 -5.28 -8.45 21.62
N GLY A 209 -4.22 -8.69 22.39
CA GLY A 209 -3.02 -9.38 21.93
C GLY A 209 -1.89 -9.28 22.95
N ASN A 210 -0.65 -9.44 22.51
CA ASN A 210 0.52 -9.49 23.40
C ASN A 210 1.06 -8.12 23.83
N TYR A 211 0.35 -7.04 23.52
CA TYR A 211 0.75 -5.66 23.82
C TYR A 211 -0.33 -4.97 24.65
N LYS A 212 0.09 -4.06 25.52
CA LYS A 212 -0.83 -3.17 26.22
C LYS A 212 -1.51 -2.27 25.19
N SER A 213 -2.84 -2.19 25.25
CA SER A 213 -3.60 -1.40 24.28
C SER A 213 -3.15 0.06 24.17
N LYS A 214 -2.76 0.69 25.28
CA LYS A 214 -2.24 2.06 25.28
C LYS A 214 -0.93 2.20 24.48
N ASP A 215 -0.01 1.25 24.63
CA ASP A 215 1.27 1.26 23.92
C ASP A 215 1.06 0.99 22.43
N TYR A 216 0.23 -0.01 22.10
CA TYR A 216 -0.18 -0.27 20.71
C TYR A 216 -0.74 0.97 20.03
N LYS A 217 -1.71 1.64 20.67
CA LYS A 217 -2.33 2.86 20.15
C LYS A 217 -1.33 3.98 19.89
N ARG A 218 -0.34 4.15 20.78
CA ARG A 218 0.70 5.16 20.62
C ARG A 218 1.54 4.84 19.38
N ASP A 219 1.94 3.59 19.23
CA ASP A 219 2.90 3.17 18.21
C ASP A 219 2.25 3.11 16.82
N ILE A 220 1.02 2.62 16.69
CA ILE A 220 0.34 2.52 15.38
C ILE A 220 -0.09 3.88 14.83
N LYS A 221 -0.33 4.88 15.70
CA LYS A 221 -0.93 6.17 15.33
C LYS A 221 -0.16 6.91 14.23
N GLU A 222 1.17 6.80 14.21
CA GLU A 222 2.00 7.47 13.21
C GLU A 222 1.82 6.88 11.80
N TYR A 223 1.35 5.64 11.68
CA TYR A 223 1.11 4.95 10.42
C TYR A 223 -0.32 5.12 9.88
N LEU A 224 -1.21 5.80 10.61
CA LEU A 224 -2.61 5.96 10.21
C LEU A 224 -2.83 7.21 9.35
N SER A 225 -2.04 7.37 8.27
CA SER A 225 -2.23 8.42 7.25
C SER A 225 -3.09 7.90 6.09
N SER A 226 -2.65 6.79 5.48
CA SER A 226 -3.33 6.12 4.37
C SER A 226 -3.24 4.60 4.53
N TYR A 227 -4.08 3.87 3.79
CA TYR A 227 -4.12 2.42 3.81
C TYR A 227 -4.18 1.85 2.40
N THR A 228 -3.21 1.01 2.05
CA THR A 228 -3.07 0.41 0.72
C THR A 228 -3.36 -1.09 0.78
N ILE A 229 -4.10 -1.61 -0.20
CA ILE A 229 -4.21 -3.04 -0.50
C ILE A 229 -3.90 -3.30 -1.98
N PRO A 230 -3.39 -4.48 -2.35
CA PRO A 230 -3.37 -4.94 -3.73
C PRO A 230 -4.79 -5.06 -4.30
N ILE A 231 -4.97 -4.77 -5.58
CA ILE A 231 -6.21 -5.11 -6.30
C ILE A 231 -6.28 -6.63 -6.52
N ASP A 232 -5.15 -7.28 -6.74
CA ASP A 232 -5.05 -8.73 -6.82
C ASP A 232 -4.42 -9.31 -5.55
N ASN A 233 -5.25 -9.95 -4.73
CA ASN A 233 -4.85 -10.61 -3.48
C ASN A 233 -4.68 -12.12 -3.62
N THR A 234 -4.74 -12.66 -4.84
CA THR A 234 -4.37 -14.06 -5.10
C THR A 234 -2.89 -14.32 -4.75
N VAL A 235 -2.56 -15.59 -4.55
CA VAL A 235 -1.22 -16.06 -4.20
C VAL A 235 -0.19 -15.73 -5.29
N GLU A 236 -0.62 -15.76 -6.56
CA GLU A 236 0.23 -15.57 -7.73
C GLU A 236 0.20 -14.14 -8.30
N ARG A 237 -0.82 -13.33 -7.95
CA ARG A 237 -1.04 -11.96 -8.42
C ARG A 237 -0.97 -11.77 -9.95
N LYS A 238 -1.71 -12.61 -10.69
CA LYS A 238 -1.68 -12.63 -12.16
C LYS A 238 -2.73 -11.73 -12.84
N GLU A 239 -3.77 -11.33 -12.12
CA GLU A 239 -4.89 -10.54 -12.64
C GLU A 239 -4.59 -9.03 -12.65
N SER A 240 -3.79 -8.56 -11.68
CA SER A 240 -3.41 -7.14 -11.61
C SER A 240 -2.12 -6.92 -10.82
N ASN A 241 -1.30 -5.98 -11.28
CA ASN A 241 -0.16 -5.44 -10.52
C ASN A 241 -0.49 -4.10 -9.83
N CYS A 242 -1.76 -3.67 -9.88
CA CYS A 242 -2.20 -2.40 -9.34
C CYS A 242 -2.62 -2.51 -7.87
N PHE A 243 -2.49 -1.41 -7.15
CA PHE A 243 -2.88 -1.23 -5.77
C PHE A 243 -3.94 -0.15 -5.66
N ILE A 244 -4.75 -0.22 -4.60
CA ILE A 244 -5.68 0.84 -4.23
C ILE A 244 -5.33 1.37 -2.84
N THR A 245 -5.28 2.69 -2.71
CA THR A 245 -4.93 3.40 -1.48
C THR A 245 -6.06 4.31 -1.04
N TYR A 246 -6.59 4.04 0.15
CA TYR A 246 -7.50 4.92 0.85
C TYR A 246 -6.70 6.06 1.46
N ILE A 247 -7.17 7.27 1.21
CA ILE A 247 -6.65 8.51 1.78
C ILE A 247 -7.80 9.26 2.46
N LYS A 248 -7.46 10.13 3.42
CA LYS A 248 -8.44 11.04 4.03
C LYS A 248 -8.46 12.41 3.35
N SER A 249 -7.39 12.74 2.65
CA SER A 249 -7.25 14.00 1.95
C SER A 249 -6.20 13.90 0.84
N ASN A 250 -6.31 14.77 -0.17
CA ASN A 250 -5.31 14.91 -1.23
C ASN A 250 -3.88 15.18 -0.73
N LYS A 251 -3.69 15.61 0.52
CA LYS A 251 -2.36 15.82 1.11
C LYS A 251 -1.64 14.52 1.43
N ASP A 252 -2.39 13.43 1.54
CA ASP A 252 -1.88 12.08 1.85
C ASP A 252 -1.50 11.30 0.57
N ILE A 253 -1.55 11.96 -0.59
CA ILE A 253 -1.16 11.37 -1.89
C ILE A 253 0.34 11.58 -2.08
N ASP A 254 1.07 10.46 -2.01
CA ASP A 254 2.48 10.38 -2.33
C ASP A 254 2.70 9.38 -3.46
N LEU A 255 3.62 9.70 -4.37
CA LEU A 255 4.04 8.80 -5.45
C LEU A 255 5.32 8.02 -5.11
N LEU A 256 5.92 8.33 -3.96
CA LEU A 256 7.17 7.75 -3.46
C LEU A 256 6.97 7.18 -2.05
N SER A 257 7.63 6.07 -1.74
CA SER A 257 7.78 5.51 -0.39
C SER A 257 9.25 5.12 -0.22
N LYS A 258 9.90 5.54 0.88
CA LYS A 258 11.34 5.30 1.11
C LYS A 258 12.24 5.77 -0.06
N GLY A 259 11.82 6.82 -0.76
CA GLY A 259 12.52 7.35 -1.94
C GLY A 259 12.33 6.56 -3.25
N GLU A 260 11.56 5.47 -3.24
CA GLU A 260 11.24 4.66 -4.42
C GLU A 260 9.81 4.91 -4.89
N TYR A 261 9.58 4.79 -6.20
CA TYR A 261 8.23 4.95 -6.76
C TYR A 261 7.29 3.85 -6.30
N LEU A 262 6.08 4.25 -5.93
CA LEU A 262 5.02 3.30 -5.67
C LEU A 262 4.74 2.44 -6.92
N PRO A 263 4.30 1.19 -6.74
CA PRO A 263 3.68 0.43 -7.82
C PRO A 263 2.45 1.19 -8.37
N PRO A 264 1.89 0.78 -9.52
CA PRO A 264 0.70 1.40 -10.08
C PRO A 264 -0.40 1.50 -9.02
N THR A 265 -0.76 2.72 -8.62
CA THR A 265 -1.63 2.94 -7.46
C THR A 265 -2.80 3.85 -7.83
N ILE A 266 -4.00 3.42 -7.49
CA ILE A 266 -5.23 4.19 -7.55
C ILE A 266 -5.51 4.75 -6.16
N PHE A 267 -5.82 6.05 -6.07
CA PHE A 267 -6.17 6.71 -4.81
C PHE A 267 -7.68 6.91 -4.72
N THR A 268 -8.22 6.72 -3.52
CA THR A 268 -9.66 6.80 -3.23
C THR A 268 -9.90 7.37 -1.84
N GLU A 269 -11.04 8.02 -1.65
CA GLU A 269 -11.61 8.35 -0.34
C GLU A 269 -12.82 7.43 -0.04
N ASN A 270 -13.16 6.52 -0.95
CA ASN A 270 -14.30 5.61 -0.83
C ASN A 270 -13.94 4.37 -0.01
N GLY A 271 -14.18 4.44 1.31
CA GLY A 271 -13.95 3.32 2.24
C GLY A 271 -14.73 2.05 1.87
N PHE A 272 -15.88 2.17 1.20
CA PHE A 272 -16.73 1.03 0.81
C PHE A 272 -15.98 0.01 -0.06
N LEU A 273 -15.00 0.44 -0.87
CA LEU A 273 -14.20 -0.47 -1.69
C LEU A 273 -13.44 -1.52 -0.85
N TYR A 274 -13.09 -1.18 0.38
CA TYR A 274 -12.39 -2.06 1.32
C TYR A 274 -13.34 -2.95 2.12
N GLU A 275 -14.62 -2.60 2.20
CA GLU A 275 -15.65 -3.37 2.90
C GLU A 275 -16.30 -4.45 2.03
N LYS A 276 -16.04 -4.40 0.71
CA LYS A 276 -16.56 -5.37 -0.24
C LYS A 276 -16.21 -6.80 0.17
N SER A 277 -17.26 -7.60 0.27
CA SER A 277 -17.17 -9.06 0.35
C SER A 277 -16.33 -9.62 -0.82
N PRO A 278 -15.44 -10.60 -0.57
CA PRO A 278 -14.64 -11.23 -1.61
C PRO A 278 -15.46 -12.01 -2.65
N TRP A 279 -16.77 -12.21 -2.39
CA TRP A 279 -17.67 -12.99 -3.23
C TRP A 279 -18.59 -12.15 -4.11
N ASN A 280 -18.70 -10.84 -3.82
CA ASN A 280 -19.70 -10.00 -4.47
C ASN A 280 -19.11 -9.33 -5.71
N GLU A 281 -19.74 -9.57 -6.86
CA GLU A 281 -19.47 -8.78 -8.07
C GLU A 281 -20.30 -7.49 -8.04
N TYR A 282 -19.62 -6.36 -7.94
CA TYR A 282 -20.26 -5.05 -8.09
C TYR A 282 -20.08 -4.60 -9.54
N LYS A 283 -21.19 -4.54 -10.28
CA LYS A 283 -21.22 -4.06 -11.68
C LYS A 283 -21.96 -2.74 -11.71
N LYS A 284 -21.19 -1.68 -11.55
CA LYS A 284 -21.59 -0.30 -11.85
C LYS A 284 -20.71 0.18 -12.98
N ASP A 285 -21.19 1.13 -13.76
CA ASP A 285 -20.35 1.84 -14.71
C ASP A 285 -19.75 3.06 -14.01
N ASP A 286 -18.46 3.28 -14.26
CA ASP A 286 -17.74 4.48 -13.87
C ASP A 286 -18.26 5.66 -14.69
N LYS A 287 -18.49 6.78 -14.02
CA LYS A 287 -18.88 8.06 -14.61
C LYS A 287 -17.69 8.76 -15.25
N ASN A 288 -16.50 8.58 -14.68
CA ASN A 288 -15.29 9.24 -15.14
C ASN A 288 -14.23 8.25 -15.61
N THR A 289 -13.19 8.79 -16.23
CA THR A 289 -12.04 8.03 -16.72
C THR A 289 -10.79 8.53 -16.03
N TYR A 290 -9.96 7.60 -15.57
CA TYR A 290 -8.91 7.84 -14.59
C TYR A 290 -7.54 7.51 -15.13
N ILE A 291 -6.54 8.23 -14.65
CA ILE A 291 -5.12 8.03 -14.96
C ILE A 291 -4.55 7.01 -14.00
N ILE A 292 -3.75 6.08 -14.53
CA ILE A 292 -2.84 5.25 -13.74
C ILE A 292 -1.41 5.49 -14.22
N LEU A 293 -0.50 5.69 -13.26
CA LEU A 293 0.92 5.93 -13.53
C LEU A 293 1.73 4.76 -12.97
N MET A 294 2.65 4.26 -13.78
CA MET A 294 3.61 3.23 -13.41
C MET A 294 5.01 3.70 -13.72
N LYS A 295 5.92 3.63 -12.76
CA LYS A 295 7.33 3.86 -13.05
C LYS A 295 7.82 2.79 -14.05
N LYS A 296 8.43 3.20 -15.15
CA LYS A 296 9.07 2.26 -16.09
C LYS A 296 10.26 1.60 -15.38
N ALA A 297 10.31 0.28 -15.36
CA ALA A 297 11.46 -0.46 -14.85
C ALA A 297 12.70 -0.10 -15.65
N LEU A 298 13.87 -0.08 -14.98
CA LEU A 298 15.15 0.02 -15.67
C LEU A 298 15.55 -1.39 -16.10
N ASP A 299 15.94 -1.53 -17.36
CA ASP A 299 16.41 -2.79 -17.91
C ASP A 299 17.93 -2.93 -17.73
N GLU A 300 18.49 -4.12 -17.95
CA GLU A 300 19.93 -4.34 -17.76
C GLU A 300 20.79 -3.47 -18.69
N ASP A 301 20.28 -3.18 -19.88
CA ASP A 301 20.93 -2.33 -20.87
C ASP A 301 21.04 -0.87 -20.38
N ASP A 302 20.16 -0.42 -19.47
CA ASP A 302 20.20 0.92 -18.89
C ASP A 302 21.42 1.14 -17.98
N LYS A 303 22.10 0.06 -17.54
CA LYS A 303 23.31 0.14 -16.69
C LYS A 303 24.51 0.76 -17.42
N ASN A 304 24.51 0.73 -18.75
CA ASN A 304 25.59 1.26 -19.59
C ASN A 304 25.37 2.71 -20.04
N LEU A 305 24.24 3.31 -19.66
CA LEU A 305 23.90 4.68 -20.02
C LEU A 305 24.80 5.70 -19.33
N THR A 306 24.99 6.84 -19.99
CA THR A 306 25.60 8.00 -19.34
C THR A 306 24.71 8.48 -18.19
N LYS A 307 25.27 9.29 -17.27
CA LYS A 307 24.51 9.85 -16.14
C LYS A 307 23.27 10.64 -16.60
N GLU A 308 23.35 11.33 -17.73
CA GLU A 308 22.25 12.13 -18.27
C GLU A 308 21.15 11.26 -18.86
N GLU A 309 21.50 10.26 -19.66
CA GLU A 309 20.55 9.29 -20.21
C GLU A 309 19.87 8.49 -19.09
N LEU A 310 20.63 8.06 -18.08
CA LEU A 310 20.09 7.36 -16.92
C LEU A 310 19.12 8.24 -16.11
N ASP A 311 19.33 9.57 -16.04
CA ASP A 311 18.36 10.47 -15.43
C ASP A 311 17.05 10.49 -16.24
N ILE A 312 17.13 10.51 -17.57
CA ILE A 312 15.92 10.46 -18.42
C ILE A 312 15.16 9.15 -18.19
N GLU A 313 15.83 7.99 -18.22
CA GLU A 313 15.18 6.68 -17.99
C GLU A 313 14.57 6.58 -16.58
N LYS A 314 15.25 7.12 -15.56
CA LYS A 314 14.74 7.21 -14.18
C LYS A 314 13.51 8.09 -14.03
N ASN A 315 13.14 8.87 -15.04
CA ASN A 315 11.97 9.73 -15.01
C ASN A 315 10.92 9.35 -16.08
N LYS A 316 11.09 8.20 -16.74
CA LYS A 316 10.07 7.61 -17.60
C LYS A 316 9.00 6.88 -16.81
N PHE A 317 7.76 7.10 -17.23
CA PHE A 317 6.57 6.44 -16.72
C PHE A 317 5.75 5.87 -17.85
N ILE A 318 5.11 4.76 -17.57
CA ILE A 318 4.04 4.21 -18.37
C ILE A 318 2.74 4.80 -17.83
N LEU A 319 2.04 5.53 -18.67
CA LEU A 319 0.72 6.07 -18.40
C LEU A 319 -0.32 5.16 -19.04
N GLY A 320 -1.30 4.75 -18.24
CA GLY A 320 -2.53 4.13 -18.71
C GLY A 320 -3.74 4.99 -18.36
N SER A 321 -4.85 4.69 -19.01
CA SER A 321 -6.16 5.24 -18.68
C SER A 321 -7.11 4.09 -18.36
N PHE A 322 -7.95 4.21 -17.34
CA PHE A 322 -8.90 3.15 -16.96
C PHE A 322 -10.30 3.68 -16.69
N LYS A 323 -11.28 2.82 -16.96
CA LYS A 323 -12.72 3.01 -16.73
C LYS A 323 -13.39 1.65 -16.58
N ASN A 324 -14.43 1.57 -15.77
CA ASN A 324 -15.19 0.35 -15.46
C ASN A 324 -14.26 -0.77 -14.94
N GLY A 325 -13.30 -0.41 -14.10
CA GLY A 325 -12.31 -1.34 -13.54
C GLY A 325 -11.33 -1.95 -14.54
N LYS A 326 -11.20 -1.41 -15.76
CA LYS A 326 -10.30 -1.92 -16.81
C LYS A 326 -9.56 -0.79 -17.53
N VAL A 327 -8.35 -1.08 -17.98
CA VAL A 327 -7.58 -0.16 -18.83
C VAL A 327 -8.28 -0.02 -20.19
N ILE A 328 -8.44 1.22 -20.66
CA ILE A 328 -9.08 1.53 -21.94
C ILE A 328 -8.03 1.72 -23.05
N LYS A 329 -8.36 1.28 -24.27
CA LYS A 329 -7.43 1.30 -25.41
C LYS A 329 -7.30 2.65 -26.12
N LYS A 330 -8.30 3.53 -25.96
CA LYS A 330 -8.37 4.78 -26.72
C LYS A 330 -8.76 5.92 -25.80
N TYR A 331 -7.91 6.94 -25.77
CA TYR A 331 -8.12 8.16 -25.00
C TYR A 331 -7.23 9.26 -25.60
N LYS A 332 -7.46 10.49 -25.16
CA LYS A 332 -6.60 11.62 -25.53
C LYS A 332 -5.77 12.04 -24.34
N LEU A 333 -4.49 12.31 -24.58
CA LEU A 333 -3.53 12.75 -23.58
C LEU A 333 -3.06 14.16 -23.92
N LYS A 334 -3.08 15.04 -22.92
CA LYS A 334 -2.44 16.35 -22.96
C LYS A 334 -1.40 16.41 -21.86
N LEU A 335 -0.18 16.79 -22.24
CA LEU A 335 0.93 17.04 -21.33
C LEU A 335 1.22 18.54 -21.31
N ASP A 336 1.35 19.09 -20.10
CA ASP A 336 1.60 20.51 -19.84
C ASP A 336 0.58 21.39 -20.58
N ASP A 337 1.03 22.49 -21.18
CA ASP A 337 0.21 23.41 -21.97
C ASP A 337 0.06 22.97 -23.44
N GLY A 338 0.45 21.74 -23.79
CA GLY A 338 0.38 21.22 -25.15
C GLY A 338 -1.05 20.94 -25.65
N GLU A 339 -1.15 20.36 -26.84
CA GLU A 339 -2.41 19.91 -27.41
C GLU A 339 -2.73 18.46 -27.04
N PHE A 340 -4.02 18.10 -27.12
CA PHE A 340 -4.45 16.70 -26.96
C PHE A 340 -3.95 15.85 -28.12
N LYS A 341 -3.25 14.76 -27.79
CA LYS A 341 -2.82 13.72 -28.72
C LYS A 341 -3.68 12.49 -28.57
N ASP A 342 -4.09 11.89 -29.68
CA ASP A 342 -4.82 10.62 -29.67
C ASP A 342 -3.86 9.48 -29.29
N ILE A 343 -4.20 8.75 -28.23
CA ILE A 343 -3.55 7.51 -27.85
C ILE A 343 -4.44 6.37 -28.32
N ASN A 344 -3.91 5.55 -29.24
CA ASN A 344 -4.63 4.43 -29.86
C ASN A 344 -4.28 3.07 -29.25
N ASP A 345 -3.54 3.07 -28.14
CA ASP A 345 -3.19 1.89 -27.35
C ASP A 345 -3.53 2.11 -25.87
N SER A 346 -3.48 1.03 -25.09
CA SER A 346 -3.78 1.01 -23.66
C SER A 346 -2.81 1.85 -22.85
N TYR A 347 -1.57 1.96 -23.32
CA TYR A 347 -0.47 2.60 -22.60
C TYR A 347 0.34 3.53 -23.50
N THR A 348 0.95 4.54 -22.89
CA THR A 348 1.92 5.42 -23.54
C THR A 348 3.02 5.80 -22.57
N GLU A 349 4.22 6.05 -23.08
CA GLU A 349 5.33 6.51 -22.27
C GLU A 349 5.33 8.03 -22.13
N ILE A 350 5.58 8.51 -20.92
CA ILE A 350 5.77 9.93 -20.62
C ILE A 350 7.05 10.12 -19.81
N ILE A 351 7.62 11.32 -19.87
CA ILE A 351 8.80 11.70 -19.08
C ILE A 351 8.42 12.85 -18.16
N LEU A 352 8.63 12.68 -16.86
CA LEU A 352 8.49 13.78 -15.91
C LEU A 352 9.72 14.69 -15.96
N LYS A 353 9.53 15.90 -16.47
CA LYS A 353 10.56 16.94 -16.53
C LYS A 353 10.76 17.55 -15.14
N LYS A 354 11.91 18.18 -14.92
CA LYS A 354 12.13 19.01 -13.74
C LYS A 354 11.12 20.17 -13.72
N GLY A 355 10.53 20.44 -12.56
CA GLY A 355 9.49 21.45 -12.36
C GLY A 355 8.08 20.85 -12.37
N LEU A 356 7.09 21.71 -12.65
CA LEU A 356 5.68 21.34 -12.71
C LEU A 356 5.39 20.57 -14.01
N ASN A 357 4.84 19.37 -13.86
CA ASN A 357 4.32 18.55 -14.95
C ASN A 357 2.81 18.44 -14.79
N LYS A 358 2.07 18.68 -15.86
CA LYS A 358 0.61 18.53 -15.86
C LYS A 358 0.21 17.41 -16.82
N ILE A 359 -0.55 16.45 -16.33
CA ILE A 359 -1.01 15.29 -17.09
C ILE A 359 -2.53 15.33 -17.10
N GLN A 360 -3.13 15.34 -18.28
CA GLN A 360 -4.58 15.39 -18.45
C GLN A 360 -5.04 14.36 -19.46
N ILE A 361 -6.14 13.67 -19.14
CA ILE A 361 -6.79 12.76 -20.09
C ILE A 361 -8.20 13.22 -20.43
N SER A 362 -8.64 12.88 -21.63
CA SER A 362 -9.98 13.17 -22.13
C SER A 362 -10.47 12.04 -23.03
N GLU A 363 -11.77 11.70 -22.96
CA GLU A 363 -12.41 10.78 -23.90
C GLU A 363 -12.73 11.44 -25.25
N ASN A 364 -13.05 12.74 -25.26
CA ASN A 364 -13.55 13.45 -26.43
C ASN A 364 -12.61 14.55 -26.96
N GLY A 365 -11.55 14.90 -26.20
CA GLY A 365 -10.61 15.97 -26.51
C GLY A 365 -11.10 17.38 -26.21
N LYS A 366 -12.24 17.51 -25.53
CA LYS A 366 -12.84 18.79 -25.14
C LYS A 366 -12.95 18.87 -23.62
N ASP A 367 -13.54 17.84 -23.02
CA ASP A 367 -13.78 17.76 -21.58
C ASP A 367 -12.64 17.01 -20.91
N ILE A 368 -12.05 17.60 -19.89
CA ILE A 368 -11.01 16.96 -19.09
C ILE A 368 -11.67 15.99 -18.12
N ASN A 369 -11.34 14.71 -18.25
CA ASN A 369 -11.83 13.67 -17.35
C ASN A 369 -11.02 13.65 -16.05
N SER A 370 -9.70 13.57 -16.16
CA SER A 370 -8.80 13.53 -15.00
C SER A 370 -7.57 14.40 -15.21
N THR A 371 -7.05 14.95 -14.12
CA THR A 371 -5.82 15.76 -14.10
C THR A 371 -4.94 15.41 -12.91
N ILE A 372 -3.65 15.24 -13.16
CA ILE A 372 -2.61 15.12 -12.13
C ILE A 372 -1.55 16.20 -12.38
N GLU A 373 -1.18 16.96 -11.36
CA GLU A 373 -0.07 17.91 -11.41
C GLU A 373 1.03 17.50 -10.43
N ILE A 374 2.23 17.24 -10.97
CA ILE A 374 3.37 16.71 -10.24
C ILE A 374 4.52 17.71 -10.36
N ASN A 375 4.98 18.24 -9.23
CA ASN A 375 6.20 19.04 -9.17
C ASN A 375 7.39 18.13 -8.84
N ARG A 376 8.33 18.01 -9.78
CA ARG A 376 9.59 17.29 -9.62
C ARG A 376 10.69 18.29 -9.31
N GLU A 377 11.20 18.30 -8.08
CA GLU A 377 12.14 19.34 -7.63
C GLU A 377 13.60 19.10 -8.08
N LYS A 378 13.95 17.88 -8.52
CA LYS A 378 15.27 17.53 -9.04
C LYS A 378 15.23 16.80 -10.35
#